data_AF-A0A3A8NXG2-F1
#
_entry.id   AF-A0A3A8NXG2-F1
#
_cell.length_a   1.000
_cell.length_b   1.000
_cell.length_c   1.000
_cell.angle_alpha   90.00
_cell.angle_beta   90.00
_cell.angle_gamma   90.00
#
_symmetry.space_group_name_H-M   'P 1'
#
loop_
_entity.id
_entity.type
_entity.pdbx_description
1 polymer ?
#
loop_
_entity_poly.entity_id
_entity_poly.type
_entity_poly.pdbx_seq_one_letter_code
_entity_poly.pdbx_strand_id
1 'polypeptide(L)' 'MGKLPQQTVVLGTLIRGEYLFGRFTEARTPKGERYPICMEMLDGSGVEHGMPLLEGSTDDRVIIRSSVYLRAVDHFE' A
#
# COMPACT_ATOMS: atom_id res chain seq x y z
N MET A 1 18.99 14.72 -4.60
CA MET A 1 17.84 13.80 -4.46
C MET A 1 17.65 13.52 -2.98
N GLY A 2 16.44 13.76 -2.45
CA GLY A 2 16.08 13.36 -1.08
C GLY A 2 15.56 11.93 -1.05
N LYS A 3 15.77 11.21 0.05
CA LYS A 3 15.19 9.88 0.30
C LYS A 3 14.40 9.95 1.60
N LEU A 4 13.25 9.30 1.65
CA LEU A 4 12.60 9.03 2.93
C LEU A 4 13.52 8.09 3.73
N PRO A 5 13.74 8.35 5.03
CA PRO A 5 14.58 7.50 5.85
C PRO A 5 13.97 6.10 5.98
N GLN A 6 14.82 5.11 6.26
CA GLN A 6 14.35 3.78 6.65
C GLN A 6 13.38 3.88 7.85
N GLN A 7 12.47 2.91 7.97
CA GLN A 7 11.42 2.88 8.99
C GLN A 7 10.38 4.02 8.87
N THR A 8 10.30 4.70 7.72
CA THR A 8 9.15 5.55 7.39
C THR A 8 7.89 4.68 7.29
N VAL A 9 6.82 5.11 7.95
CA VAL A 9 5.51 4.44 7.93
C VAL A 9 4.60 5.15 6.94
N VAL A 10 3.93 4.40 6.06
CA VAL A 10 2.88 4.95 5.19
C VAL A 10 1.50 4.68 5.80
N LEU A 11 0.60 5.65 5.68
CA LEU A 11 -0.75 5.58 6.21
C LEU A 11 -1.77 5.84 5.12
N GLY A 12 -2.92 5.20 5.28
CA GLY A 12 -3.99 5.23 4.28
C GLY A 12 -5.08 4.22 4.59
N THR A 13 -5.74 3.76 3.55
CA THR A 13 -6.90 2.87 3.63
C THR A 13 -6.69 1.62 2.78
N LEU A 14 -7.16 0.49 3.30
CA LEU A 14 -7.25 -0.76 2.56
C LEU A 14 -8.70 -0.99 2.12
N ILE A 15 -8.88 -1.44 0.89
CA ILE A 15 -10.19 -1.63 0.26
C ILE A 15 -10.26 -3.07 -0.26
N ARG A 16 -11.24 -3.84 0.23
CA ARG A 16 -11.49 -5.21 -0.18
C ARG A 16 -12.25 -5.23 -1.51
N GLY A 17 -11.71 -5.91 -2.52
CA GLY A 17 -12.40 -6.30 -3.76
C GLY A 17 -11.97 -7.71 -4.18
N GLU A 18 -11.88 -7.95 -5.49
CA GLU A 18 -11.24 -9.17 -6.02
C GLU A 18 -9.76 -9.25 -5.58
N TYR A 19 -9.11 -8.10 -5.47
CA TYR A 19 -7.81 -7.91 -4.85
C TYR A 19 -7.96 -7.11 -3.55
N LEU A 20 -6.92 -7.08 -2.73
CA LEU A 20 -6.81 -6.08 -1.68
C LEU A 20 -6.13 -4.83 -2.26
N PHE A 21 -6.85 -3.72 -2.34
CA PHE A 21 -6.28 -2.45 -2.77
C PHE A 21 -5.81 -1.66 -1.55
N GLY A 22 -4.77 -0.84 -1.73
CA GLY A 22 -4.30 0.08 -0.71
C GLY A 22 -4.10 1.46 -1.31
N ARG A 23 -4.63 2.49 -0.65
CA ARG A 23 -4.48 3.91 -1.02
C ARG A 23 -3.80 4.63 0.13
N PHE A 24 -2.57 5.10 -0.08
CA PHE A 24 -1.75 5.73 0.94
C PHE A 24 -1.55 7.21 0.64
N THR A 25 -1.80 8.04 1.65
CA THR A 25 -1.86 9.49 1.50
C THR A 25 -0.86 10.23 2.40
N GLU A 26 -0.23 9.54 3.34
CA GLU A 26 0.73 10.14 4.27
C GLU A 26 1.93 9.23 4.51
N ALA A 27 3.13 9.81 4.49
CA ALA A 27 4.35 9.19 4.99
C ALA A 27 4.79 9.87 6.29
N ARG A 28 5.13 9.07 7.31
CA ARG A 28 5.63 9.53 8.61
C ARG A 28 7.04 9.00 8.84
N THR A 29 8.02 9.89 8.96
CA THR A 29 9.41 9.50 9.25
C THR A 29 9.57 9.08 10.71
N PRO A 30 10.65 8.37 11.08
CA PRO A 30 10.92 8.03 12.48
C PRO A 30 11.05 9.24 13.41
N LYS A 31 11.38 10.42 12.86
CA LYS A 31 11.43 11.68 13.60
C LYS A 31 10.07 12.37 13.75
N GLY A 32 9.01 11.79 13.19
CA GLY A 32 7.64 12.32 13.24
C GLY A 32 7.31 13.34 12.15
N GLU A 33 8.22 13.58 11.18
CA GLU A 33 7.92 14.45 10.03
C GLU A 33 6.87 13.80 9.14
N ARG A 34 5.97 14.61 8.58
CA ARG A 34 4.84 14.15 7.79
C ARG A 34 4.92 14.70 6.38
N TYR A 35 4.68 13.83 5.40
CA TYR A 35 4.69 14.19 3.99
C TYR A 35 3.39 13.71 3.33
N PRO A 36 2.68 14.58 2.61
CA PRO A 36 1.60 14.13 1.74
C PRO A 36 2.20 13.31 0.60
N ILE A 37 1.61 12.16 0.33
CA ILE A 37 1.99 11.26 -0.78
C ILE A 37 0.72 10.83 -1.51
N CYS A 38 0.87 10.27 -2.71
CA CYS A 38 -0.20 9.59 -3.41
C CYS A 38 0.37 8.28 -3.95
N MET A 39 0.12 7.18 -3.24
CA MET A 39 0.66 5.88 -3.59
C MET A 39 -0.38 4.78 -3.46
N GLU A 40 -0.34 3.83 -4.38
CA GLU A 40 -1.20 2.65 -4.37
C GLU A 40 -0.39 1.36 -4.16
N MET A 41 -1.07 0.33 -3.65
CA MET A 41 -0.51 -1.00 -3.44
C MET A 41 -0.59 -1.85 -4.69
N LEU A 42 0.50 -2.59 -4.99
CA LEU A 42 0.54 -3.57 -6.07
C LEU A 42 1.35 -4.81 -5.68
N ASP A 43 1.05 -5.92 -6.34
CA ASP A 43 1.88 -7.12 -6.30
C ASP A 43 3.12 -6.92 -7.18
N GLY A 44 4.30 -7.22 -6.63
CA GLY A 44 5.58 -7.10 -7.34
C GLY A 44 5.76 -8.10 -8.49
N SER A 45 4.77 -8.97 -8.71
CA SER A 45 4.74 -9.97 -9.78
C SER A 45 4.16 -9.44 -11.11
N GLY A 46 3.72 -8.17 -11.16
CA GLY A 46 3.19 -7.56 -12.39
C GLY A 46 1.65 -7.55 -12.48
N VAL A 47 0.95 -7.76 -11.36
CA VAL A 47 -0.48 -7.38 -11.28
C VAL A 47 -0.57 -5.86 -11.27
N GLU A 48 -1.32 -5.29 -12.21
CA GLU A 48 -1.33 -3.84 -12.40
C GLU A 48 -1.94 -3.08 -11.21
N HIS A 49 -2.82 -3.71 -10.42
CA HIS A 49 -3.48 -3.10 -9.26
C HIS A 49 -3.78 -4.09 -8.12
N GLY A 50 -3.38 -3.74 -6.89
CA GLY A 50 -3.75 -4.48 -5.68
C GLY A 50 -2.94 -5.75 -5.41
N MET A 51 -3.20 -6.34 -4.24
CA MET A 51 -2.57 -7.58 -3.78
C MET A 51 -3.51 -8.78 -3.96
N PRO A 52 -3.03 -9.89 -4.53
CA PRO A 52 -3.81 -11.12 -4.61
C PRO A 52 -4.11 -11.65 -3.22
N LEU A 53 -5.32 -12.16 -3.08
CA LEU A 53 -5.80 -12.78 -1.85
C LEU A 53 -5.33 -14.22 -1.82
N LEU A 54 -4.82 -14.64 -0.67
CA LEU A 54 -4.40 -16.01 -0.47
C LEU A 54 -5.57 -16.87 -0.01
N GLU A 55 -5.42 -18.18 -0.20
CA GLU A 55 -6.38 -19.20 0.24
C GLU A 55 -6.75 -19.02 1.72
N GLY A 56 -8.04 -19.17 2.03
CA GLY A 56 -8.58 -18.93 3.36
C GLY A 56 -8.97 -17.48 3.66
N SER A 57 -8.81 -16.56 2.70
CA SER A 57 -9.45 -15.24 2.78
C SER A 57 -10.98 -15.38 2.73
N THR A 58 -11.65 -14.56 3.51
CA THR A 58 -13.11 -14.43 3.61
C THR A 58 -13.50 -12.96 3.46
N ASP A 59 -14.79 -12.66 3.63
CA ASP A 59 -15.28 -11.28 3.57
C ASP A 59 -14.81 -10.45 4.78
N ASP A 60 -14.62 -11.09 5.93
CA ASP A 60 -14.17 -10.48 7.19
C ASP A 60 -12.67 -10.65 7.47
N ARG A 61 -11.98 -11.53 6.73
CA ARG A 61 -10.54 -11.81 6.92
C ARG A 61 -9.80 -11.82 5.59
N VAL A 62 -8.83 -10.93 5.45
CA VAL A 62 -7.96 -10.86 4.27
C VAL A 62 -6.59 -11.43 4.56
N ILE A 63 -6.13 -12.35 3.72
CA ILE A 63 -4.79 -12.94 3.79
C ILE A 63 -4.03 -12.53 2.53
N ILE A 64 -2.87 -11.91 2.70
CA ILE A 64 -1.96 -11.51 1.62
C ILE A 64 -0.52 -11.91 1.98
N ARG A 65 0.42 -11.75 1.03
CA ARG A 65 1.86 -11.89 1.31
C ARG A 65 2.31 -10.86 2.34
N SER A 66 3.36 -11.19 3.10
CA SER A 66 3.95 -10.33 4.13
C SER A 66 4.73 -9.11 3.59
N SER A 67 4.76 -8.93 2.27
CA SER A 67 5.44 -7.82 1.61
C SER A 67 4.60 -7.34 0.43
N VAL A 68 4.58 -6.02 0.27
CA VAL A 68 3.81 -5.33 -0.76
C VAL A 68 4.71 -4.29 -1.42
N TYR A 69 4.39 -3.92 -2.66
CA TYR A 69 5.03 -2.80 -3.33
C TYR A 69 4.07 -1.62 -3.38
N LEU A 70 4.65 -0.41 -3.40
CA LEU A 70 3.90 0.83 -3.55
C LEU A 70 4.36 1.55 -4.80
N ARG A 71 3.41 2.05 -5.59
CA ARG A 71 3.65 2.86 -6.78
C ARG A 71 3.11 4.26 -6.54
N ALA A 72 3.86 5.28 -6.93
CA ALA A 72 3.37 6.65 -6.96
C ALA A 72 2.40 6.83 -8.13
N VAL A 73 1.28 7.51 -7.89
CA VAL A 73 0.24 7.80 -8.88
C VAL A 73 -0.17 9.27 -8.82
N ASP A 74 -0.69 9.81 -9.93
CA ASP A 74 -1.18 11.18 -9.98
C ASP A 74 -2.52 11.35 -9.23
N HIS A 75 -3.37 10.32 -9.29
CA HIS A 75 -4.65 10.23 -8.58
C HIS A 75 -5.01 8.76 -8.35
N PHE A 76 -5.93 8.50 -7.41
CA PHE A 76 -6.52 7.17 -7.24
C PHE A 76 -7.69 7.02 -8.22
N GLU A 77 -7.79 5.85 -8.86
CA GLU A 77 -8.96 5.47 -9.66
C GLU A 77 -10.20 5.15 -8.81
#